data_AF-A0A1G1L249-F1
#
_entry.id   AF-A0A1G1L249-F1
#
_cell.length_a   1.000
_cell.length_b   1.000
_cell.length_c   1.000
_cell.angle_alpha   90.00
_cell.angle_beta   90.00
_cell.angle_gamma   90.00
#
_symmetry.space_group_name_H-M   'P 1'
#
loop_
_entity.id
_entity.type
_entity.pdbx_description
1 polymer ?
#
loop_
_entity_poly.entity_id
_entity_poly.type
_entity_poly.pdbx_seq_one_letter_code
_entity_poly.pdbx_strand_id
1 'polypeptide(L)' 'MILHRLRSGKVRYEISDAQETKLLRLYSKWQETRDVTLRKKVFMSLAALARRMPDYDLRRPFQNAF' A
#
# COMPACT_ATOMS: atom_id res chain seq x y z
N MET A 1 3.57 -8.51 15.31
CA MET A 1 2.95 -9.32 14.24
C MET A 1 1.81 -10.08 14.89
N ILE A 2 0.59 -9.56 14.81
CA ILE A 2 -0.57 -10.17 15.47
C ILE A 2 -1.42 -10.80 14.37
N LEU A 3 -1.60 -12.11 14.44
CA LEU A 3 -2.39 -12.91 13.51
C LEU A 3 -3.79 -13.11 14.11
N HIS A 4 -4.79 -12.39 13.61
CA HIS A 4 -6.18 -12.73 13.94
C HIS A 4 -6.70 -13.78 12.95
N ARG A 5 -6.84 -15.01 13.45
CA ARG A 5 -7.41 -16.15 12.72
C ARG A 5 -8.94 -16.05 12.77
N LEU A 6 -9.54 -15.37 11.80
CA LEU A 6 -10.99 -15.44 11.58
C LEU A 6 -11.35 -16.76 10.87
N ARG A 7 -12.40 -17.40 11.37
CA ARG A 7 -12.94 -18.71 11.03
C ARG A 7 -13.59 -18.69 9.62
N SER A 8 -12.79 -18.49 8.58
CA SER A 8 -13.11 -18.79 7.18
C SER A 8 -11.81 -18.63 6.40
N GLY A 9 -11.42 -19.61 5.59
CA GLY A 9 -10.07 -19.80 5.03
C GLY A 9 -9.53 -18.75 4.05
N LYS A 10 -9.84 -17.47 4.21
CA LYS A 10 -9.16 -16.35 3.54
C LYS A 10 -8.31 -15.64 4.57
N VAL A 11 -6.99 -15.87 4.49
CA VAL A 11 -6.00 -15.02 5.15
C VAL A 11 -6.20 -13.61 4.60
N ARG A 12 -6.92 -12.75 5.32
CA ARG A 12 -6.96 -11.33 5.01
C ARG A 12 -5.60 -10.78 5.41
N TYR A 13 -4.75 -10.56 4.42
CA TYR A 13 -3.53 -9.81 4.62
C TYR A 13 -3.96 -8.35 4.87
N GLU A 14 -3.83 -7.90 6.11
CA GLU A 14 -4.00 -6.49 6.45
C GLU A 14 -2.66 -5.79 6.21
N ILE A 15 -2.68 -4.73 5.40
CA ILE A 15 -1.56 -3.79 5.37
C ILE A 15 -1.53 -3.10 6.74
N SER A 16 -0.34 -2.96 7.34
CA SER A 16 -0.23 -2.16 8.55
C SER A 16 -0.38 -0.68 8.20
N ASP A 17 -1.08 0.10 9.02
CA ASP A 17 -1.26 1.56 8.84
C ASP A 17 0.06 2.30 8.53
N ALA A 18 1.18 1.84 9.12
CA ALA A 18 2.51 2.40 8.87
C ALA A 18 3.00 2.17 7.42
N GLN A 19 2.69 1.02 6.81
CA GLN A 19 3.07 0.72 5.42
C GLN A 19 2.21 1.52 4.44
N GLU A 20 0.91 1.64 4.72
CA GLU A 20 -0.01 2.48 3.96
C GLU A 20 0.41 3.95 4.00
N THR A 21 0.63 4.50 5.20
CA THR A 21 1.11 5.87 5.40
C THR A 21 2.42 6.13 4.64
N LYS A 22 3.35 5.16 4.67
CA LYS A 22 4.62 5.27 3.94
C LYS A 22 4.41 5.35 2.42
N LEU A 23 3.52 4.52 1.88
CA LEU A 23 3.20 4.53 0.45
C LEU A 23 2.56 5.85 0.02
N LEU A 24 1.58 6.34 0.80
CA LEU A 24 0.89 7.61 0.54
C LEU A 24 1.85 8.80 0.60
N ARG A 25 2.74 8.87 1.59
CA ARG A 25 3.79 9.90 1.67
C ARG A 25 4.74 9.86 0.48
N LEU A 26 5.15 8.66 0.07
CA LEU A 26 6.04 8.48 -1.07
C LEU A 26 5.38 8.96 -2.37
N TYR A 27 4.09 8.66 -2.54
CA TYR A 27 3.28 9.13 -3.66
C TYR A 27 3.09 10.65 -3.64
N SER A 28 2.75 11.23 -2.49
CA SER A 28 2.60 12.69 -2.34
C SER A 28 3.90 13.41 -2.72
N LYS A 29 5.03 12.94 -2.21
CA LYS A 29 6.34 13.52 -2.52
C LYS A 29 6.69 13.39 -4.00
N TRP A 30 6.33 12.28 -4.64
CA TRP A 30 6.49 12.13 -6.08
C TRP A 30 5.60 13.11 -6.86
N GLN A 31 4.35 13.32 -6.47
CA GLN A 31 3.45 14.27 -7.13
C GLN A 31 3.99 15.70 -7.08
N GLU A 32 4.55 16.10 -5.93
CA GLU A 32 5.14 17.43 -5.74
C GLU A 32 6.43 17.63 -6.55
N THR A 33 7.35 16.66 -6.48
CA THR A 33 8.71 16.82 -7.05
C THR A 33 8.83 16.36 -8.50
N ARG A 34 7.88 15.54 -8.98
CA ARG A 34 7.93 14.83 -10.26
C ARG A 34 9.20 13.98 -10.47
N ASP A 35 9.89 13.61 -9.40
CA ASP A 35 11.14 12.84 -9.43
C ASP A 35 10.90 11.40 -9.96
N VAL A 36 11.62 11.02 -11.01
CA VAL A 36 11.55 9.69 -11.66
C VAL A 36 11.99 8.56 -10.73
N THR A 37 12.93 8.82 -9.82
CA THR A 37 13.39 7.87 -8.80
C THR A 37 12.27 7.57 -7.81
N LEU A 38 11.53 8.60 -7.39
CA LEU A 38 10.36 8.41 -6.52
C LEU A 38 9.24 7.67 -7.23
N ARG A 39 8.99 7.97 -8.52
CA ARG A 39 8.05 7.19 -9.35
C ARG A 39 8.38 5.70 -9.34
N LYS A 40 9.65 5.34 -9.56
CA LYS A 40 10.11 3.95 -9.54
C LYS A 40 9.91 3.31 -8.17
N LYS A 41 10.21 4.02 -7.09
CA LYS A 41 9.98 3.53 -5.72
C LYS A 41 8.50 3.30 -5.43
N VAL A 42 7.61 4.23 -5.80
CA VAL A 42 6.15 4.07 -5.67
C VAL A 42 5.69 2.81 -6.40
N PHE A 43 6.11 2.66 -7.66
CA PHE A 43 5.75 1.50 -8.47
C PHE A 43 6.23 0.18 -7.85
N MET A 44 7.48 0.12 -7.38
CA MET A 44 8.01 -1.08 -6.72
C MET A 44 7.25 -1.42 -5.43
N SER A 45 6.89 -0.43 -4.63
CA SER A 45 6.08 -0.63 -3.43
C SER A 45 4.68 -1.15 -3.74
N LEU A 46 4.03 -0.59 -4.76
CA LEU A 46 2.72 -1.07 -5.23
C LEU A 46 2.81 -2.51 -5.77
N ALA A 47 3.82 -2.83 -6.57
CA ALA A 47 4.02 -4.17 -7.11
C ALA A 47 4.29 -5.20 -6.01
N ALA A 48 5.08 -4.85 -4.99
CA ALA A 48 5.30 -5.71 -3.83
C ALA A 48 4.01 -5.93 -3.04
N LEU A 49 3.20 -4.88 -2.88
CA LEU A 49 1.91 -4.95 -2.20
C LEU A 49 0.91 -5.84 -2.96
N ALA A 50 0.78 -5.65 -4.28
CA ALA A 50 -0.09 -6.46 -5.13
C ALA A 50 0.31 -7.94 -5.15
N ARG A 51 1.63 -8.26 -5.11
CA ARG A 51 2.09 -9.66 -5.00
C ARG A 51 1.76 -10.29 -3.65
N ARG A 52 1.84 -9.51 -2.57
CA ARG A 52 1.56 -10.00 -1.20
C ARG A 52 0.07 -10.07 -0.91
N MET A 53 -0.71 -9.15 -1.48
CA MET A 53 -2.13 -8.95 -1.22
C MET A 53 -2.85 -8.61 -2.54
N PRO A 54 -3.08 -9.61 -3.40
CA PRO A 54 -3.69 -9.38 -4.71
C PRO A 54 -5.12 -8.83 -4.62
N ASP A 55 -5.83 -9.12 -3.53
CA ASP A 55 -7.17 -8.63 -3.26
C ASP A 55 -7.20 -7.28 -2.49
N TYR A 56 -6.04 -6.64 -2.27
CA TYR A 56 -5.99 -5.37 -1.55
C TYR A 56 -6.53 -4.22 -2.40
N ASP A 57 -7.61 -3.60 -1.95
CA ASP A 57 -8.20 -2.46 -2.65
C ASP A 57 -7.41 -1.18 -2.36
N LEU A 58 -6.44 -0.91 -3.23
CA LEU A 58 -5.63 0.31 -3.22
C LEU A 58 -6.44 1.59 -3.37
N ARG A 59 -7.70 1.54 -3.81
CA ARG A 59 -8.51 2.76 -4.03
C ARG A 59 -8.87 3.46 -2.72
N ARG A 60 -9.24 2.69 -1.70
CA ARG A 60 -9.63 3.22 -0.38
C ARG A 60 -8.56 4.11 0.27
N PRO A 61 -7.28 3.67 0.40
CA PRO A 61 -6.23 4.51 0.98
C PRO A 61 -6.07 5.84 0.26
N PHE A 62 -6.10 5.82 -1.07
CA PHE A 62 -5.85 7.00 -1.88
C PHE A 62 -7.05 7.96 -1.87
N GLN A 63 -8.29 7.45 -1.84
CA GLN A 63 -9.50 8.27 -1.69
C GLN A 63 -9.60 8.97 -0.33
N ASN A 64 -9.09 8.35 0.74
CA ASN A 64 -9.09 8.95 2.07
C ASN A 64 -7.97 9.99 2.24
N ALA A 65 -6.95 9.99 1.38
CA ALA A 65 -5.74 10.78 1.53
C ALA A 65 -5.65 11.98 0.56
N PHE A 66 -6.43 11.98 -0.53
CA PHE A 66 -6.41 13.00 -1.60
C PHE A 66 -7.83 13.28 -2.09
#